data_AF-A0A9D9TGM7-F1
#
_entry.id   AF-A0A9D9TGM7-F1
#
_cell.length_a   1.000
_cell.length_b   1.000
_cell.length_c   1.000
_cell.angle_alpha   90.00
_cell.angle_beta   90.00
_cell.angle_gamma   90.00
#
_symmetry.space_group_name_H-M   'P 1'
#
loop_
_entity.id
_entity.type
_entity.pdbx_description
1 polymer ?
#
loop_
_entity_poly.entity_id
_entity_poly.type
_entity_poly.pdbx_seq_one_letter_code
_entity_poly.pdbx_strand_id
1 'polypeptide(L)'
;MKNTFIKLGICLFCFIGKNTSMAQDMLKNDGIIQLQASKFSEDIILTKIKAGHCKFNLTSEGIIQLKNYKISDNIIKAMLEASPPTEIMVNEDIIKLCHSEISNFIIIEKIERTLHWFEINANGLIELKKEKVPEAVIKEMILNPRKLNSSISVEQPEGLYQDKRAEQTPKCNDKSTESLADSDIKLQIAITKEYDDVKGLKRLGELYAEESHDFENEEALRENALFKIKQKALEKGATHFLIQSVKFASSPSSKIAISGVAYK
;
A
#
# COMPACT_ATOMS: atom_id res chain seq x y z
N MET A 1 70.62 55.83 9.26
CA MET A 1 71.13 55.64 7.88
C MET A 1 70.45 54.42 7.26
N LYS A 2 70.06 54.48 5.97
CA LYS A 2 69.65 53.35 5.10
C LYS A 2 68.39 52.59 5.56
N ASN A 3 67.22 52.87 4.97
CA ASN A 3 66.71 52.40 3.67
C ASN A 3 66.27 50.92 3.73
N THR A 4 64.96 50.63 3.73
CA THR A 4 64.14 50.37 2.52
C THR A 4 64.28 48.92 2.03
N PHE A 5 63.18 48.14 2.03
CA PHE A 5 62.61 47.58 0.80
C PHE A 5 61.26 46.90 1.02
N ILE A 6 60.30 47.27 0.17
CA ILE A 6 58.98 46.65 0.03
C ILE A 6 59.14 45.26 -0.61
N LYS A 7 58.43 44.25 -0.12
CA LYS A 7 58.08 43.07 -0.92
C LYS A 7 56.57 42.92 -1.02
N LEU A 8 56.09 43.33 -2.19
CA LEU A 8 54.75 43.07 -2.70
C LEU A 8 54.57 41.55 -2.87
N GLY A 9 53.78 40.95 -1.98
CA GLY A 9 53.37 39.54 -2.07
C GLY A 9 51.90 39.46 -2.44
N ILE A 10 51.61 39.35 -3.74
CA ILE A 10 50.23 39.13 -4.23
C ILE A 10 49.80 37.74 -3.80
N CYS A 11 49.14 37.64 -2.64
CA CYS A 11 48.36 36.47 -2.30
C CYS A 11 47.01 36.63 -2.99
N LEU A 12 46.86 35.93 -4.12
CA LEU A 12 45.61 35.77 -4.85
C LEU A 12 44.53 35.35 -3.84
N PHE A 13 43.62 36.28 -3.52
CA PHE A 13 42.49 35.99 -2.64
C PHE A 13 41.49 35.16 -3.44
N CYS A 14 41.81 33.86 -3.56
CA CYS A 14 40.85 32.85 -3.95
C CYS A 14 39.72 32.93 -2.91
N PHE A 15 38.66 33.66 -3.25
CA PHE A 15 37.34 33.36 -2.76
C PHE A 15 37.09 31.91 -3.14
N ILE A 16 37.41 31.02 -2.20
CA ILE A 16 36.97 29.64 -2.23
C ILE A 16 35.46 29.74 -2.16
N GLY A 17 34.83 29.77 -3.33
CA GLY A 17 33.40 29.64 -3.45
C GLY A 17 33.04 28.40 -2.67
N LYS A 18 32.26 28.57 -1.61
CA LYS A 18 31.61 27.44 -0.98
C LYS A 18 30.76 26.83 -2.09
N ASN A 19 31.22 25.72 -2.64
CA ASN A 19 30.40 24.88 -3.49
C ASN A 19 29.30 24.34 -2.58
N THR A 20 28.25 25.13 -2.43
CA THR A 20 27.00 24.73 -1.80
C THR A 20 26.44 23.65 -2.70
N SER A 21 26.83 22.40 -2.41
CA SER A 21 26.24 21.23 -3.04
C SER A 21 24.74 21.37 -2.87
N MET A 22 24.02 21.58 -3.98
CA MET A 22 22.55 21.55 -3.98
C MET A 22 22.09 20.10 -3.93
N ALA A 23 22.52 19.37 -2.89
CA ALA A 23 21.73 18.31 -2.32
C ALA A 23 20.44 18.97 -1.80
N GLN A 24 19.44 19.09 -2.67
CA GLN A 24 18.09 19.42 -2.24
C GLN A 24 17.60 18.22 -1.44
N ASP A 25 17.80 18.27 -0.12
CA ASP A 25 17.39 17.21 0.79
C ASP A 25 15.90 16.92 0.57
N MET A 26 15.66 15.69 0.11
CA MET A 26 14.34 15.20 -0.26
C MET A 26 13.41 15.28 0.96
N LEU A 27 12.29 16.01 0.81
CA LEU A 27 11.42 16.35 1.92
C LEU A 27 10.65 15.09 2.36
N LYS A 28 10.86 14.71 3.62
CA LYS A 28 10.23 13.57 4.32
C LYS A 28 9.39 14.07 5.50
N ASN A 29 8.61 13.17 6.12
CA ASN A 29 7.76 13.46 7.27
C ASN A 29 8.51 14.19 8.39
N ASP A 30 9.71 13.72 8.75
CA ASP A 30 10.54 14.33 9.80
C ASP A 30 10.87 15.81 9.52
N GLY A 31 11.07 16.17 8.24
CA GLY A 31 11.31 17.56 7.84
C GLY A 31 10.08 18.44 8.05
N ILE A 32 8.88 17.94 7.78
CA ILE A 32 7.62 18.64 8.06
C ILE A 32 7.41 18.80 9.58
N ILE A 33 7.67 17.72 10.34
CA ILE A 33 7.61 17.72 11.81
C ILE A 33 8.58 18.75 12.41
N GLN A 34 9.82 18.82 11.91
CA GLN A 34 10.81 19.80 12.36
C GLN A 34 10.42 21.24 12.01
N LEU A 35 9.85 21.49 10.82
CA LEU A 35 9.37 22.83 10.44
C LEU A 35 8.21 23.28 11.34
N GLN A 36 7.24 22.40 11.62
CA GLN A 36 6.13 22.68 12.54
C GLN A 36 6.64 22.93 13.97
N ALA A 37 7.53 22.08 14.48
CA ALA A 37 8.14 22.23 15.81
C ALA A 37 8.95 23.53 15.94
N SER A 38 9.58 23.97 14.84
CA SER A 38 10.32 25.24 14.74
C SER A 38 9.41 26.47 14.54
N LYS A 39 8.08 26.29 14.55
CA LYS A 39 7.07 27.35 14.43
C LYS A 39 7.14 28.15 13.11
N PHE A 40 7.56 27.51 12.01
CA PHE A 40 7.31 28.07 10.68
C PHE A 40 5.79 28.16 10.44
N SER A 41 5.35 29.17 9.68
CA SER A 41 3.94 29.30 9.34
C SER A 41 3.51 28.21 8.35
N GLU A 42 2.22 27.85 8.39
CA GLU A 42 1.63 26.85 7.49
C GLU A 42 1.90 27.19 6.02
N ASP A 43 1.79 28.47 5.62
CA ASP A 43 2.09 28.93 4.26
C ASP A 43 3.52 28.64 3.81
N ILE A 44 4.52 28.77 4.70
CA ILE A 44 5.92 28.45 4.38
C ILE A 44 6.08 26.94 4.21
N ILE A 45 5.43 26.12 5.04
CA ILE A 45 5.47 24.65 4.94
C ILE A 45 4.79 24.19 3.64
N LEU A 46 3.60 24.72 3.33
CA LEU A 46 2.87 24.46 2.09
C LEU A 46 3.69 24.88 0.85
N THR A 47 4.35 26.04 0.89
CA THR A 47 5.25 26.50 -0.18
C THR A 47 6.44 25.55 -0.34
N LYS A 48 7.03 25.08 0.76
CA LYS A 48 8.16 24.15 0.76
C LYS A 48 7.79 22.76 0.22
N ILE A 49 6.56 22.29 0.48
CA ILE A 49 6.01 21.06 -0.12
C ILE A 49 5.84 21.23 -1.64
N LYS A 50 5.16 22.31 -2.07
CA LYS A 50 4.87 22.57 -3.50
C LYS A 50 6.13 22.77 -4.36
N ALA A 51 7.20 23.31 -3.77
CA ALA A 51 8.46 23.58 -4.47
C ALA A 51 9.52 22.47 -4.33
N GLY A 52 9.25 21.41 -3.55
CA GLY A 52 10.26 20.43 -3.15
C GLY A 52 10.11 19.07 -3.82
N HIS A 53 11.24 18.38 -4.03
CA HIS A 53 11.23 16.94 -4.25
C HIS A 53 10.81 16.24 -2.95
N CYS A 54 9.60 15.69 -2.93
CA CYS A 54 9.01 15.06 -1.75
C CYS A 54 9.06 13.53 -1.85
N LYS A 55 9.24 12.85 -0.72
CA LYS A 55 9.03 11.40 -0.57
C LYS A 55 8.47 11.13 0.82
N PHE A 56 7.17 11.34 0.95
CA PHE A 56 6.47 11.20 2.22
C PHE A 56 6.05 9.75 2.46
N ASN A 57 6.15 9.32 3.71
CA ASN A 57 5.47 8.13 4.18
C ASN A 57 4.02 8.53 4.51
N LEU A 58 3.10 8.25 3.60
CA LEU A 58 1.67 8.55 3.75
C LEU A 58 0.82 7.28 3.78
N THR A 59 1.40 6.20 4.32
CA THR A 59 0.62 5.05 4.79
C THR A 59 -0.31 5.47 5.93
N SER A 60 -1.24 4.60 6.31
CA SER A 60 -2.11 4.86 7.48
C SER A 60 -1.29 5.22 8.73
N GLU A 61 -0.23 4.47 9.02
CA GLU A 61 0.68 4.72 10.15
C GLU A 61 1.42 6.07 10.00
N GLY A 62 1.87 6.40 8.78
CA GLY A 62 2.54 7.68 8.50
C GLY A 62 1.64 8.89 8.73
N ILE A 63 0.34 8.79 8.43
CA ILE A 63 -0.66 9.85 8.65
C ILE A 63 -1.02 9.96 10.14
N ILE A 64 -1.14 8.83 10.85
CA ILE A 64 -1.34 8.79 12.31
C ILE A 64 -0.16 9.47 13.03
N GLN A 65 1.08 9.17 12.61
CA GLN A 65 2.28 9.84 13.11
C GLN A 65 2.21 11.37 12.91
N LEU A 66 1.86 11.84 11.70
CA LEU A 66 1.74 13.28 11.41
C LEU A 66 0.66 13.95 12.29
N LYS A 67 -0.48 13.28 12.53
CA LYS A 67 -1.53 13.77 13.44
C LYS A 67 -1.03 13.92 14.88
N ASN A 68 -0.27 12.93 15.37
CA ASN A 68 0.32 12.96 16.71
C ASN A 68 1.32 14.12 16.89
N TYR A 69 2.04 14.50 15.84
CA TYR A 69 2.89 15.71 15.82
C TYR A 69 2.13 17.01 15.53
N LYS A 70 0.79 16.99 15.51
CA LYS A 70 -0.09 18.14 15.30
C LYS A 70 0.15 18.85 13.96
N ILE A 71 0.53 18.09 12.94
CA ILE A 71 0.51 18.58 11.55
C ILE A 71 -0.95 18.81 11.15
N SER A 72 -1.23 19.96 10.53
CA SER A 72 -2.60 20.31 10.14
C SER A 72 -3.07 19.52 8.93
N ASP A 73 -4.38 19.30 8.85
CA ASP A 73 -5.04 18.59 7.75
C ASP A 73 -4.69 19.24 6.39
N ASN A 74 -4.60 20.58 6.30
CA ASN A 74 -4.15 21.29 5.09
C ASN A 74 -2.75 20.87 4.63
N ILE A 75 -1.80 20.72 5.56
CA ILE A 75 -0.45 20.25 5.26
C ILE A 75 -0.49 18.78 4.82
N ILE A 76 -1.25 17.92 5.51
CA ILE A 76 -1.37 16.49 5.14
C ILE A 76 -1.99 16.33 3.74
N LYS A 77 -3.01 17.13 3.40
CA LYS A 77 -3.61 17.20 2.06
C LYS A 77 -2.56 17.57 0.99
N ALA A 78 -1.75 18.61 1.25
CA ALA A 78 -0.68 19.01 0.35
C ALA A 78 0.43 17.94 0.21
N MET A 79 0.71 17.18 1.28
CA MET A 79 1.62 16.04 1.23
C MET A 79 1.05 14.90 0.37
N LEU A 80 -0.25 14.58 0.51
CA LEU A 80 -0.96 13.59 -0.32
C LEU A 80 -1.03 14.01 -1.80
N GLU A 81 -1.09 15.31 -2.08
CA GLU A 81 -1.01 15.87 -3.44
C GLU A 81 0.40 15.76 -4.03
N ALA A 82 1.43 16.11 -3.28
CA ALA A 82 2.81 16.15 -3.76
C ALA A 82 3.48 14.77 -3.85
N SER A 83 3.02 13.79 -3.06
CA SER A 83 3.59 12.44 -3.01
C SER A 83 2.51 11.39 -2.70
N PRO A 84 1.58 11.10 -3.64
CA PRO A 84 0.51 10.13 -3.43
C PRO A 84 1.02 8.76 -2.92
N PRO A 85 0.31 8.10 -1.99
CA PRO A 85 0.76 6.80 -1.47
C PRO A 85 0.64 5.71 -2.53
N THR A 86 1.62 4.80 -2.58
CA THR A 86 1.66 3.66 -3.50
C THR A 86 1.21 2.34 -2.86
N GLU A 87 0.74 2.36 -1.61
CA GLU A 87 0.13 1.21 -0.97
C GLU A 87 -1.26 0.91 -1.58
N ILE A 88 -1.80 -0.27 -1.29
CA ILE A 88 -3.20 -0.61 -1.57
C ILE A 88 -3.94 -0.61 -0.23
N MET A 89 -4.90 0.28 -0.06
CA MET A 89 -5.72 0.35 1.15
C MET A 89 -6.87 -0.68 1.13
N VAL A 90 -7.17 -1.19 2.32
CA VAL A 90 -8.31 -2.07 2.61
C VAL A 90 -9.19 -1.50 3.72
N ASN A 91 -10.29 -2.20 4.07
CA ASN A 91 -11.27 -1.73 5.06
C ASN A 91 -10.62 -1.48 6.44
N GLU A 92 -9.68 -2.34 6.83
CA GLU A 92 -8.93 -2.30 8.08
C GLU A 92 -8.12 -1.01 8.23
N ASP A 93 -7.62 -0.46 7.12
CA ASP A 93 -6.86 0.79 7.13
C ASP A 93 -7.76 2.01 7.35
N ILE A 94 -8.97 1.99 6.77
CA ILE A 94 -10.00 3.00 7.05
C ILE A 94 -10.42 2.95 8.52
N ILE A 95 -10.61 1.75 9.08
CA ILE A 95 -10.95 1.56 10.49
C ILE A 95 -9.84 2.12 11.40
N LYS A 96 -8.56 1.78 11.16
CA LYS A 96 -7.41 2.33 11.91
C LYS A 96 -7.36 3.85 11.87
N LEU A 97 -7.56 4.46 10.69
CA LEU A 97 -7.57 5.92 10.53
C LEU A 97 -8.71 6.58 11.31
N CYS A 98 -9.92 5.99 11.27
CA CYS A 98 -11.08 6.47 12.03
C CYS A 98 -10.84 6.38 13.55
N HIS A 99 -10.27 5.27 14.03
CA HIS A 99 -9.96 5.06 15.45
C HIS A 99 -8.83 5.97 15.96
N SER A 100 -8.02 6.52 15.05
CA SER A 100 -6.89 7.41 15.36
C SER A 100 -7.24 8.90 15.24
N GLU A 101 -8.52 9.26 15.26
CA GLU A 101 -9.03 10.65 15.19
C GLU A 101 -8.54 11.42 13.94
N ILE A 102 -8.25 10.72 12.84
CA ILE A 102 -8.01 11.34 11.53
C ILE A 102 -9.34 11.87 11.00
N SER A 103 -9.35 13.09 10.48
CA SER A 103 -10.59 13.70 10.00
C SER A 103 -11.13 12.99 8.76
N ASN A 104 -12.46 12.94 8.63
CA ASN A 104 -13.13 12.37 7.47
C ASN A 104 -12.61 12.97 6.16
N PHE A 105 -12.26 14.25 6.17
CA PHE A 105 -11.66 14.96 5.04
C PHE A 105 -10.34 14.32 4.58
N ILE A 106 -9.40 14.05 5.50
CA ILE A 106 -8.13 13.41 5.17
C ILE A 106 -8.31 11.94 4.79
N ILE A 107 -9.27 11.23 5.38
CA ILE A 107 -9.58 9.85 4.99
C ILE A 107 -10.12 9.82 3.55
N ILE A 108 -11.03 10.72 3.19
CA ILE A 108 -11.59 10.85 1.82
C ILE A 108 -10.49 11.26 0.83
N GLU A 109 -9.69 12.28 1.11
CA GLU A 109 -8.53 12.67 0.28
C GLU A 109 -7.54 11.51 0.09
N LYS A 110 -7.34 10.66 1.10
CA LYS A 110 -6.51 9.46 0.99
C LYS A 110 -7.15 8.40 0.09
N ILE A 111 -8.46 8.13 0.22
CA ILE A 111 -9.22 7.24 -0.68
C ILE A 111 -9.09 7.72 -2.14
N GLU A 112 -9.33 9.01 -2.38
CA GLU A 112 -9.27 9.60 -3.72
C GLU A 112 -7.89 9.50 -4.39
N ARG A 113 -6.81 9.38 -3.62
CA ARG A 113 -5.42 9.46 -4.13
C ARG A 113 -4.65 8.15 -4.09
N THR A 114 -5.04 7.23 -3.22
CA THR A 114 -4.34 5.95 -3.00
C THR A 114 -5.02 4.84 -3.81
N LEU A 115 -4.27 3.80 -4.19
CA LEU A 115 -4.88 2.58 -4.70
C LEU A 115 -5.65 1.88 -3.57
N HIS A 116 -6.79 1.27 -3.89
CA HIS A 116 -7.63 0.65 -2.87
C HIS A 116 -8.55 -0.43 -3.44
N TRP A 117 -8.95 -1.35 -2.56
CA TRP A 117 -9.95 -2.38 -2.82
C TRP A 117 -10.78 -2.57 -1.55
N PHE A 118 -11.97 -1.99 -1.53
CA PHE A 118 -12.85 -2.04 -0.38
C PHE A 118 -13.89 -3.15 -0.50
N GLU A 119 -14.13 -3.85 0.61
CA GLU A 119 -15.20 -4.84 0.72
C GLU A 119 -16.51 -4.12 1.10
N ILE A 120 -17.24 -3.65 0.08
CA ILE A 120 -18.55 -2.98 0.22
C ILE A 120 -19.76 -3.94 0.10
N ASN A 121 -19.53 -5.24 0.31
CA ASN A 121 -20.61 -6.21 0.42
C ASN A 121 -21.36 -6.07 1.76
N ALA A 122 -22.49 -6.75 1.94
CA ALA A 122 -23.31 -6.62 3.15
C ALA A 122 -22.54 -6.85 4.46
N ASN A 123 -21.62 -7.84 4.50
CA ASN A 123 -20.82 -8.11 5.70
C ASN A 123 -19.80 -6.99 5.95
N GLY A 124 -19.09 -6.55 4.90
CA GLY A 124 -18.12 -5.46 5.02
C GLY A 124 -18.76 -4.13 5.43
N LEU A 125 -19.97 -3.81 4.93
CA LEU A 125 -20.73 -2.63 5.38
C LEU A 125 -21.22 -2.75 6.83
N ILE A 126 -21.63 -3.95 7.26
CA ILE A 126 -21.98 -4.22 8.67
C ILE A 126 -20.75 -4.03 9.57
N GLU A 127 -19.58 -4.52 9.15
CA GLU A 127 -18.32 -4.38 9.87
C GLU A 127 -17.88 -2.92 9.99
N LEU A 128 -17.83 -2.18 8.88
CA LEU A 128 -17.52 -0.74 8.89
C LEU A 128 -18.46 0.04 9.81
N LYS A 129 -19.76 -0.28 9.81
CA LYS A 129 -20.75 0.34 10.71
C LYS A 129 -20.57 -0.07 12.17
N LYS A 130 -20.21 -1.33 12.45
CA LYS A 130 -19.89 -1.84 13.80
C LYS A 130 -18.66 -1.16 14.38
N GLU A 131 -17.62 -0.98 13.57
CA GLU A 131 -16.37 -0.29 13.95
C GLU A 131 -16.50 1.25 13.95
N LYS A 132 -17.72 1.77 13.79
CA LYS A 132 -18.09 3.19 13.83
C LYS A 132 -17.41 4.06 12.76
N VAL A 133 -17.09 3.49 11.60
CA VAL A 133 -16.63 4.28 10.45
C VAL A 133 -17.74 5.28 10.05
N PRO A 134 -17.44 6.58 9.91
CA PRO A 134 -18.47 7.59 9.62
C PRO A 134 -19.20 7.35 8.29
N GLU A 135 -20.51 7.60 8.26
CA GLU A 135 -21.33 7.32 7.06
C GLU A 135 -20.88 8.09 5.81
N ALA A 136 -20.25 9.26 5.96
CA ALA A 136 -19.63 10.00 4.87
C ALA A 136 -18.44 9.24 4.23
N VAL A 137 -17.61 8.60 5.05
CA VAL A 137 -16.49 7.77 4.58
C VAL A 137 -17.01 6.46 3.97
N ILE A 138 -18.00 5.81 4.59
CA ILE A 138 -18.64 4.61 4.01
C ILE A 138 -19.26 4.93 2.65
N LYS A 139 -19.94 6.08 2.52
CA LYS A 139 -20.50 6.52 1.24
C LYS A 139 -19.42 6.71 0.18
N GLU A 140 -18.27 7.29 0.55
CA GLU A 140 -17.14 7.45 -0.36
C GLU A 140 -16.59 6.09 -0.82
N MET A 141 -16.42 5.13 0.10
CA MET A 141 -16.03 3.76 -0.23
C MET A 141 -17.05 3.04 -1.14
N ILE A 142 -18.34 3.37 -1.06
CA ILE A 142 -19.37 2.82 -1.94
C ILE A 142 -19.33 3.45 -3.35
N LEU A 143 -19.06 4.75 -3.44
CA LEU A 143 -18.92 5.48 -4.72
C LEU A 143 -17.62 5.10 -5.43
N ASN A 144 -16.54 4.94 -4.67
CA ASN A 144 -15.21 4.57 -5.12
C ASN A 144 -14.75 3.28 -4.38
N PRO A 145 -15.28 2.10 -4.74
CA PRO A 145 -14.95 0.84 -4.07
C PRO A 145 -13.61 0.26 -4.50
N ARG A 146 -13.09 0.66 -5.66
CA ARG A 146 -11.83 0.17 -6.22
C ARG A 146 -11.13 1.27 -7.01
N LYS A 147 -9.84 1.44 -6.73
CA LYS A 147 -8.93 2.22 -7.55
C LYS A 147 -7.66 1.40 -7.74
N LEU A 148 -7.47 0.94 -8.97
CA LEU A 148 -6.29 0.23 -9.43
C LEU A 148 -5.59 1.08 -10.49
N ASN A 149 -4.31 0.79 -10.77
CA ASN A 149 -3.58 1.50 -11.81
C ASN A 149 -4.17 1.18 -13.20
N SER A 150 -4.56 2.22 -13.95
CA SER A 150 -5.26 2.12 -15.24
C SER A 150 -4.40 1.62 -16.41
N SER A 151 -3.19 1.12 -16.14
CA SER A 151 -2.28 0.51 -17.11
C SER A 151 -2.51 -1.00 -17.32
N ILE A 152 -3.69 -1.52 -16.93
CA ILE A 152 -4.13 -2.89 -17.23
C ILE A 152 -5.51 -2.82 -17.90
N SER A 153 -5.52 -2.89 -19.23
CA SER A 153 -6.73 -3.06 -20.03
C SER A 153 -7.25 -4.48 -19.88
N VAL A 154 -8.30 -4.66 -19.07
CA VAL A 154 -9.07 -5.91 -19.00
C VAL A 154 -10.19 -5.83 -20.02
N GLU A 155 -10.07 -6.56 -21.13
CA GLU A 155 -11.19 -6.78 -22.03
C GLU A 155 -12.26 -7.62 -21.30
N GLN A 156 -13.50 -7.13 -21.29
CA GLN A 156 -14.65 -7.87 -20.79
C GLN A 156 -15.17 -8.80 -21.88
N PRO A 157 -15.27 -10.13 -21.66
CA PRO A 157 -16.16 -10.96 -22.46
C PRO A 157 -17.61 -10.77 -21.98
N GLU A 158 -18.46 -10.21 -22.83
CA GLU A 158 -19.92 -10.20 -22.64
C GLU A 158 -20.53 -11.59 -22.94
N GLY A 159 -21.69 -11.86 -22.32
CA GLY A 159 -22.50 -13.06 -22.55
C GLY A 159 -22.30 -14.17 -21.49
N LEU A 160 -23.31 -14.94 -21.09
CA LEU A 160 -24.74 -14.96 -21.47
C LEU A 160 -25.54 -15.54 -20.29
N TYR A 161 -26.70 -14.95 -19.96
CA TYR A 161 -27.60 -15.53 -18.94
C TYR A 161 -28.23 -16.84 -19.42
N GLN A 162 -28.13 -17.91 -18.61
CA GLN A 162 -29.21 -18.90 -18.43
C GLN A 162 -29.23 -19.44 -16.99
N ASP A 163 -30.44 -19.53 -16.43
CA ASP A 163 -30.79 -20.11 -15.13
C ASP A 163 -30.98 -21.64 -15.24
N LYS A 164 -30.70 -22.38 -14.14
CA LYS A 164 -31.48 -23.56 -13.70
C LYS A 164 -31.11 -24.04 -12.29
N ARG A 165 -31.82 -23.49 -11.29
CA ARG A 165 -32.52 -24.13 -10.15
C ARG A 165 -32.09 -25.51 -9.58
N ALA A 166 -32.23 -25.62 -8.24
CA ALA A 166 -32.41 -26.81 -7.37
C ALA A 166 -31.14 -27.56 -6.87
N GLU A 167 -31.06 -28.13 -5.66
CA GLU A 167 -31.88 -28.03 -4.42
C GLU A 167 -31.10 -28.52 -3.17
N GLN A 168 -31.51 -28.03 -1.98
CA GLN A 168 -31.46 -28.64 -0.63
C GLN A 168 -30.15 -29.18 0.02
N THR A 169 -29.97 -28.77 1.29
CA THR A 169 -29.00 -29.26 2.31
C THR A 169 -29.49 -30.56 3.01
N PRO A 170 -28.65 -31.34 3.74
CA PRO A 170 -28.58 -31.12 5.22
C PRO A 170 -27.30 -31.57 6.01
N LYS A 171 -26.90 -30.72 6.99
CA LYS A 171 -26.53 -30.96 8.41
C LYS A 171 -25.47 -32.00 8.93
N CYS A 172 -24.61 -31.46 9.83
CA CYS A 172 -24.16 -32.00 11.16
C CYS A 172 -23.20 -33.23 11.20
N ASN A 173 -22.33 -33.49 12.21
CA ASN A 173 -21.79 -32.79 13.41
C ASN A 173 -20.43 -33.49 13.83
N ASP A 174 -19.69 -33.27 14.93
CA ASP A 174 -19.91 -32.55 16.22
C ASP A 174 -18.66 -31.78 16.76
N LYS A 175 -17.71 -32.44 17.46
CA LYS A 175 -16.61 -31.85 18.28
C LYS A 175 -15.42 -32.82 18.49
N SER A 176 -14.20 -32.28 18.64
CA SER A 176 -13.32 -32.52 19.81
C SER A 176 -12.09 -31.60 19.80
N THR A 177 -11.47 -31.39 20.97
CA THR A 177 -10.46 -30.35 21.28
C THR A 177 -9.05 -30.97 21.49
N GLU A 178 -8.02 -30.11 21.64
CA GLU A 178 -6.64 -30.41 22.12
C GLU A 178 -5.68 -31.07 21.10
N SER A 179 -4.36 -30.79 21.09
CA SER A 179 -3.58 -29.66 21.65
C SER A 179 -2.24 -29.47 20.89
N LEU A 180 -1.69 -28.26 20.96
CA LEU A 180 -0.32 -27.77 20.68
C LEU A 180 0.67 -28.56 19.78
N ALA A 181 1.28 -27.78 18.86
CA ALA A 181 2.54 -28.00 18.15
C ALA A 181 2.58 -29.02 16.98
N ASP A 182 2.19 -28.54 15.78
CA ASP A 182 2.94 -28.84 14.55
C ASP A 182 2.78 -27.69 13.53
N SER A 183 3.89 -27.07 13.13
CA SER A 183 3.89 -25.84 12.32
C SER A 183 3.83 -26.07 10.80
N ASP A 184 3.98 -27.31 10.34
CA ASP A 184 4.13 -27.62 8.91
C ASP A 184 2.90 -28.24 8.22
N ILE A 185 1.85 -28.61 8.97
CA ILE A 185 0.68 -29.34 8.41
C ILE A 185 -0.38 -28.42 7.76
N LYS A 186 -0.33 -27.09 7.99
CA LYS A 186 -1.44 -26.16 7.64
C LYS A 186 -1.21 -25.23 6.44
N LEU A 187 -0.45 -25.63 5.43
CA LEU A 187 -0.34 -24.92 4.13
C LEU A 187 -0.72 -25.78 2.92
N GLN A 188 -1.68 -26.71 3.11
CA GLN A 188 -2.30 -27.48 2.03
C GLN A 188 -3.27 -26.63 1.20
N ILE A 189 -2.73 -25.69 0.42
CA ILE A 189 -3.44 -24.98 -0.65
C ILE A 189 -2.97 -25.57 -1.99
N ALA A 190 -3.89 -26.14 -2.76
CA ALA A 190 -3.61 -26.65 -4.09
C ALA A 190 -3.34 -25.49 -5.07
N ILE A 191 -2.10 -25.37 -5.54
CA ILE A 191 -1.71 -24.38 -6.54
C ILE A 191 -1.85 -25.02 -7.93
N THR A 192 -2.68 -24.43 -8.79
CA THR A 192 -2.89 -24.92 -10.16
C THR A 192 -2.83 -23.80 -11.19
N LYS A 193 -2.65 -24.18 -12.46
CA LYS A 193 -2.81 -23.34 -13.65
C LYS A 193 -4.02 -23.78 -14.50
N GLU A 194 -4.56 -24.97 -14.23
CA GLU A 194 -5.64 -25.55 -15.01
C GLU A 194 -6.99 -25.13 -14.42
N TYR A 195 -7.90 -24.66 -15.27
CA TYR A 195 -9.21 -24.18 -14.82
C TYR A 195 -10.12 -25.31 -14.32
N ASP A 196 -10.00 -26.52 -14.89
CA ASP A 196 -10.86 -27.65 -14.52
C ASP A 196 -10.66 -28.08 -13.05
N ASP A 197 -9.47 -27.89 -12.47
CA ASP A 197 -9.17 -28.16 -11.05
C ASP A 197 -9.95 -27.26 -10.07
N VAL A 198 -10.41 -26.08 -10.52
CA VAL A 198 -11.18 -25.12 -9.71
C VAL A 198 -12.63 -24.98 -10.14
N LYS A 199 -13.06 -25.79 -11.10
CA LYS A 199 -14.40 -25.74 -11.70
C LYS A 199 -15.46 -26.24 -10.72
N GLY A 200 -16.45 -25.40 -10.45
CA GLY A 200 -17.49 -25.68 -9.45
C GLY A 200 -17.09 -25.29 -8.02
N LEU A 201 -15.84 -24.90 -7.76
CA LEU A 201 -15.45 -24.32 -6.48
C LEU A 201 -15.94 -22.86 -6.36
N LYS A 202 -16.19 -22.42 -5.13
CA LYS A 202 -16.62 -21.05 -4.86
C LYS A 202 -15.43 -20.11 -4.98
N ARG A 203 -15.49 -19.19 -5.95
CA ARG A 203 -14.55 -18.07 -6.07
C ARG A 203 -14.57 -17.21 -4.80
N LEU A 204 -13.41 -17.07 -4.16
CA LEU A 204 -13.22 -16.25 -2.94
C LEU A 204 -12.65 -14.86 -3.23
N GLY A 205 -11.95 -14.69 -4.34
CA GLY A 205 -11.39 -13.40 -4.76
C GLY A 205 -10.09 -13.54 -5.52
N GLU A 206 -9.60 -12.44 -6.09
CA GLU A 206 -8.25 -12.35 -6.64
C GLU A 206 -7.23 -12.16 -5.51
N LEU A 207 -6.04 -12.75 -5.65
CA LEU A 207 -4.89 -12.49 -4.79
C LEU A 207 -3.70 -12.07 -5.63
N TYR A 208 -2.89 -11.21 -5.03
CA TYR A 208 -1.62 -10.72 -5.56
C TYR A 208 -0.52 -10.90 -4.52
N ALA A 209 0.64 -11.38 -4.95
CA ALA A 209 1.87 -11.34 -4.20
C ALA A 209 3.02 -10.89 -5.09
N GLU A 210 3.94 -10.18 -4.48
CA GLU A 210 5.12 -9.63 -5.10
C GLU A 210 6.31 -9.88 -4.20
N GLU A 211 7.43 -10.26 -4.81
CA GLU A 211 8.72 -10.39 -4.15
C GLU A 211 9.79 -9.69 -4.98
N SER A 212 10.74 -9.05 -4.31
CA SER A 212 11.90 -8.44 -4.96
C SER A 212 13.12 -8.58 -4.06
N HIS A 213 14.21 -9.09 -4.62
CA HIS A 213 15.48 -9.20 -3.92
C HIS A 213 16.65 -8.88 -4.85
N ASP A 214 17.73 -8.38 -4.25
CA ASP A 214 18.96 -8.08 -4.98
C ASP A 214 19.75 -9.39 -5.16
N PHE A 215 20.05 -9.75 -6.41
CA PHE A 215 20.87 -10.92 -6.78
C PHE A 215 20.32 -12.31 -6.37
N GLU A 216 18.99 -12.48 -6.26
CA GLU A 216 18.35 -13.79 -6.00
C GLU A 216 17.87 -14.50 -7.30
N ASN A 217 17.84 -15.83 -7.27
CA ASN A 217 17.37 -16.68 -8.37
C ASN A 217 15.82 -16.64 -8.50
N GLU A 218 15.30 -16.71 -9.73
CA GLU A 218 13.86 -16.65 -10.05
C GLU A 218 13.04 -17.67 -9.25
N GLU A 219 13.57 -18.89 -9.08
CA GLU A 219 12.88 -19.99 -8.38
C GLU A 219 12.67 -19.71 -6.88
N ALA A 220 13.65 -19.11 -6.19
CA ALA A 220 13.54 -18.75 -4.78
C ALA A 220 12.55 -17.58 -4.58
N LEU A 221 12.63 -16.55 -5.43
CA LEU A 221 11.66 -15.45 -5.46
C LEU A 221 10.24 -15.97 -5.71
N ARG A 222 10.09 -16.98 -6.59
CA ARG A 222 8.81 -17.60 -6.91
C ARG A 222 8.23 -18.39 -5.74
N GLU A 223 9.04 -19.18 -5.03
CA GLU A 223 8.58 -19.88 -3.83
C GLU A 223 8.19 -18.90 -2.71
N ASN A 224 8.96 -17.83 -2.50
CA ASN A 224 8.63 -16.78 -1.53
C ASN A 224 7.31 -16.07 -1.88
N ALA A 225 7.10 -15.72 -3.15
CA ALA A 225 5.84 -15.16 -3.64
C ALA A 225 4.67 -16.16 -3.54
N LEU A 226 4.88 -17.44 -3.85
CA LEU A 226 3.87 -18.49 -3.69
C LEU A 226 3.54 -18.77 -2.21
N PHE A 227 4.50 -18.68 -1.30
CA PHE A 227 4.29 -18.80 0.14
C PHE A 227 3.39 -17.66 0.65
N LYS A 228 3.67 -16.41 0.25
CA LYS A 228 2.79 -15.26 0.50
C LYS A 228 1.38 -15.45 -0.09
N ILE A 229 1.25 -16.03 -1.29
CA ILE A 229 -0.07 -16.39 -1.86
C ILE A 229 -0.76 -17.46 -1.01
N LYS A 230 -0.08 -18.54 -0.63
CA LYS A 230 -0.65 -19.65 0.17
C LYS A 230 -1.16 -19.15 1.53
N GLN A 231 -0.43 -18.26 2.19
CA GLN A 231 -0.88 -17.59 3.42
C GLN A 231 -2.18 -16.79 3.18
N LYS A 232 -2.18 -15.85 2.22
CA LYS A 232 -3.36 -15.03 1.89
C LYS A 232 -4.57 -15.87 1.44
N ALA A 233 -4.33 -16.98 0.75
CA ALA A 233 -5.36 -17.91 0.32
C ALA A 233 -5.95 -18.65 1.53
N LEU A 234 -5.10 -19.17 2.42
CA LEU A 234 -5.51 -19.84 3.66
C LEU A 234 -6.28 -18.90 4.60
N GLU A 235 -5.87 -17.63 4.70
CA GLU A 235 -6.57 -16.57 5.46
C GLU A 235 -7.99 -16.34 4.93
N LYS A 236 -8.17 -16.30 3.60
CA LYS A 236 -9.51 -16.28 2.98
C LYS A 236 -10.24 -17.63 3.04
N GLY A 237 -9.65 -18.63 3.67
CA GLY A 237 -10.22 -19.98 3.83
C GLY A 237 -10.28 -20.79 2.55
N ALA A 238 -9.44 -20.46 1.57
CA ALA A 238 -9.33 -21.17 0.30
C ALA A 238 -8.80 -22.60 0.47
N THR A 239 -9.07 -23.42 -0.53
CA THR A 239 -8.49 -24.76 -0.71
C THR A 239 -7.62 -24.81 -1.97
N HIS A 240 -7.97 -24.00 -2.98
CA HIS A 240 -7.29 -23.96 -4.27
C HIS A 240 -6.92 -22.52 -4.66
N PHE A 241 -5.85 -22.36 -5.44
CA PHE A 241 -5.46 -21.11 -6.06
C PHE A 241 -5.09 -21.32 -7.53
N LEU A 242 -5.85 -20.70 -8.42
CA LEU A 242 -5.59 -20.69 -9.86
C LEU A 242 -4.67 -19.51 -10.20
N ILE A 243 -3.45 -19.80 -10.63
CA ILE A 243 -2.52 -18.81 -11.16
C ILE A 243 -3.05 -18.31 -12.51
N GLN A 244 -3.23 -16.99 -12.64
CA GLN A 244 -3.60 -16.35 -13.90
C GLN A 244 -2.40 -15.71 -14.61
N SER A 245 -1.44 -15.18 -13.85
CA SER A 245 -0.25 -14.53 -14.40
C SER A 245 0.93 -14.66 -13.43
N VAL A 246 2.11 -14.93 -14.00
CA VAL A 246 3.40 -14.80 -13.33
C VAL A 246 4.25 -13.87 -14.19
N LYS A 247 4.73 -12.77 -13.62
CA LYS A 247 5.61 -11.81 -14.30
C LYS A 247 6.93 -11.76 -13.55
N PHE A 248 8.02 -12.10 -14.24
CA PHE A 248 9.38 -11.92 -13.76
C PHE A 248 10.03 -10.74 -14.50
N ALA A 249 10.76 -9.91 -13.78
CA ALA A 249 11.57 -8.82 -14.31
C ALA A 249 12.96 -8.90 -13.69
N SER A 250 13.99 -8.87 -14.53
CA SER A 250 15.39 -8.86 -14.11
C SER A 250 16.03 -7.50 -14.36
N SER A 251 16.70 -6.98 -13.33
CA SER A 251 17.47 -5.73 -13.29
C SER A 251 16.64 -4.43 -13.09
N PRO A 252 17.10 -3.49 -12.23
CA PRO A 252 18.31 -3.55 -11.40
C PRO A 252 18.21 -4.55 -10.23
N SER A 253 17.01 -4.89 -9.78
CA SER A 253 16.74 -5.99 -8.84
C SER A 253 15.89 -7.07 -9.51
N SER A 254 15.96 -8.32 -9.03
CA SER A 254 15.12 -9.41 -9.53
C SER A 254 13.76 -9.32 -8.85
N LYS A 255 12.69 -9.24 -9.64
CA LYS A 255 11.32 -9.02 -9.15
C LYS A 255 10.36 -10.03 -9.77
N ILE A 256 9.54 -10.67 -8.94
CA ILE A 256 8.44 -11.53 -9.40
C ILE A 256 7.10 -11.06 -8.83
N ALA A 257 6.08 -11.10 -9.68
CA ALA A 257 4.69 -10.80 -9.33
C ALA A 257 3.79 -11.97 -9.77
N ILE A 258 3.01 -12.50 -8.84
CA ILE A 258 2.07 -13.60 -9.07
C ILE A 258 0.66 -13.08 -8.79
N SER A 259 -0.23 -13.23 -9.77
CA SER A 259 -1.65 -12.92 -9.63
C SER A 259 -2.52 -14.12 -10.03
N GLY A 260 -3.66 -14.25 -9.37
CA GLY A 260 -4.56 -15.37 -9.59
C GLY A 260 -5.80 -15.28 -8.71
N VAL A 261 -6.57 -16.36 -8.68
CA VAL A 261 -7.87 -16.40 -8.00
C VAL A 261 -7.89 -17.53 -6.97
N ALA A 262 -8.30 -17.20 -5.75
CA ALA A 262 -8.53 -18.14 -4.67
C ALA A 262 -9.94 -18.75 -4.77
N TYR A 263 -10.05 -20.05 -4.49
CA TYR A 263 -11.28 -20.83 -4.54
C TYR A 263 -11.42 -21.73 -3.30
N LYS A 264 -12.66 -22.09 -2.96
CA LYS A 264 -13.00 -23.01 -1.87
C LYS A 264 -14.06 -24.01 -2.30
#